data_AF-A3W6R7-F1
#
_entry.id   AF-A3W6R7-F1
#
_cell.length_a   1.000
_cell.length_b   1.000
_cell.length_c   1.000
_cell.angle_alpha   90.00
_cell.angle_beta   90.00
_cell.angle_gamma   90.00
#
_symmetry.space_group_name_H-M   'P 1'
#
loop_
_entity.id
_entity.type
_entity.pdbx_description
1 polymer ?
#
loop_
_entity_poly.entity_id
_entity_poly.type
_entity_poly.pdbx_seq_one_letter_code
_entity_poly.pdbx_strand_id
1 'polypeptide(L)'
;MSDGDRCRSFAMATTLEFLRDYGVDIRTNGQRRWPDEIKARIVAESLQPGVSVNAVAARYGLRANHLSEWRSRARDGRLVLPAVEDDSFCFAPIVVSDGGGGADVLAVAGQPTKPDGLSCKPIEIAIGRVTIRVDGTTSSDRIAEIVRAIGARP
;
A
#
# COMPACT_ATOMS: atom_id res chain seq x y z
N MET A 1 16.08 -49.21 2.99
CA MET A 1 15.58 -48.24 4.00
C MET A 1 16.54 -47.04 3.99
N SER A 2 16.26 -46.01 3.17
CA SER A 2 16.83 -44.64 3.19
C SER A 2 16.76 -44.02 1.78
N ASP A 3 15.56 -43.64 1.34
CA ASP A 3 15.37 -42.83 0.13
C ASP A 3 14.55 -41.54 0.41
N GLY A 4 13.99 -41.40 1.61
CA GLY A 4 13.07 -40.31 1.97
C GLY A 4 13.70 -38.94 2.28
N ASP A 5 15.01 -38.88 2.51
CA ASP A 5 15.68 -37.62 2.92
C ASP A 5 16.09 -36.75 1.72
N ARG A 6 16.40 -37.38 0.58
CA ARG A 6 16.96 -36.71 -0.62
C ARG A 6 15.95 -35.85 -1.37
N CYS A 7 14.67 -36.20 -1.29
CA CYS A 7 13.57 -35.48 -1.94
C CYS A 7 13.23 -34.16 -1.23
N ARG A 8 13.49 -34.06 0.09
CA ARG A 8 13.26 -32.82 0.85
C ARG A 8 14.40 -31.81 0.70
N SER A 9 15.63 -32.29 0.54
CA SER A 9 16.82 -31.43 0.39
C SER A 9 16.85 -30.68 -0.95
N PHE A 10 16.36 -31.27 -2.05
CA PHE A 10 16.32 -30.60 -3.36
C PHE A 10 15.24 -29.51 -3.44
N ALA A 11 14.09 -29.69 -2.79
CA ALA A 11 13.02 -28.69 -2.75
C ALA A 11 13.35 -27.46 -1.85
N MET A 12 14.18 -27.64 -0.84
CA MET A 12 14.62 -26.57 0.07
C MET A 12 15.66 -25.63 -0.58
N ALA A 13 16.57 -26.17 -1.39
CA ALA A 13 17.62 -25.38 -2.05
C ALA A 13 17.05 -24.38 -3.07
N THR A 14 16.11 -24.82 -3.91
CA THR A 14 15.46 -23.97 -4.92
C THR A 14 14.61 -22.87 -4.30
N THR A 15 13.93 -23.15 -3.18
CA THR A 15 13.14 -22.13 -2.47
C THR A 15 14.04 -21.09 -1.81
N LEU A 16 15.19 -21.48 -1.23
CA LEU A 16 16.10 -20.52 -0.60
C LEU A 16 16.82 -19.65 -1.63
N GLU A 17 17.19 -20.19 -2.79
CA GLU A 17 17.74 -19.43 -3.90
C GLU A 17 16.72 -18.43 -4.46
N PHE A 18 15.49 -18.88 -4.69
CA PHE A 18 14.37 -18.02 -5.09
C PHE A 18 14.14 -16.89 -4.08
N LEU A 19 14.19 -17.19 -2.78
CA LEU A 19 14.01 -16.16 -1.74
C LEU A 19 15.19 -15.16 -1.70
N ARG A 20 16.43 -15.60 -1.94
CA ARG A 20 17.59 -14.70 -2.02
C ARG A 20 17.53 -13.78 -3.24
N ASP A 21 17.10 -14.29 -4.38
CA ASP A 21 16.86 -13.51 -5.60
C ASP A 21 15.78 -12.44 -5.37
N TYR A 22 14.74 -12.79 -4.60
CA TYR A 22 13.74 -11.84 -4.13
C TYR A 22 14.23 -10.90 -3.01
N GLY A 23 15.51 -10.92 -2.63
CA GLY A 23 16.06 -10.02 -1.60
C GLY A 23 15.67 -10.36 -0.16
N VAL A 24 15.18 -11.58 0.10
CA VAL A 24 14.91 -12.06 1.46
C VAL A 24 16.24 -12.45 2.11
N ASP A 25 16.57 -11.77 3.21
CA ASP A 25 17.79 -12.03 3.95
C ASP A 25 17.60 -13.27 4.84
N ILE A 26 18.32 -14.34 4.52
CA ILE A 26 18.33 -15.58 5.29
C ILE A 26 19.60 -15.60 6.12
N ARG A 27 19.43 -15.35 7.43
CA ARG A 27 20.52 -15.36 8.40
C ARG A 27 21.10 -16.77 8.57
N THR A 28 22.34 -16.83 9.02
CA THR A 28 23.05 -18.10 9.32
C THR A 28 22.35 -18.95 10.39
N ASN A 29 21.51 -18.33 11.22
CA ASN A 29 20.68 -19.01 12.22
C ASN A 29 19.34 -19.55 11.66
N GLY A 30 19.12 -19.49 10.35
CA GLY A 30 17.88 -19.94 9.69
C GLY A 30 16.71 -18.97 9.79
N GLN A 31 16.86 -17.81 10.45
CA GLN A 31 15.83 -16.78 10.46
C GLN A 31 15.76 -16.06 9.11
N ARG A 32 14.55 -15.89 8.61
CA ARG A 32 14.27 -15.18 7.35
C ARG A 32 13.76 -13.78 7.68
N ARG A 33 14.49 -12.77 7.25
CA ARG A 33 14.07 -11.36 7.33
C ARG A 33 13.42 -10.99 6.00
N TRP A 34 12.12 -10.72 6.07
CA TRP A 34 11.34 -10.28 4.92
C TRP A 34 11.35 -8.74 4.89
N PRO A 35 11.99 -8.11 3.89
CA PRO A 35 11.87 -6.67 3.68
C PRO A 35 10.41 -6.31 3.37
N ASP A 36 10.03 -5.07 3.68
CA ASP A 36 8.62 -4.65 3.65
C ASP A 36 8.07 -4.59 2.23
N GLU A 37 8.91 -4.30 1.23
CA GLU A 37 8.57 -4.31 -0.19
C GLU A 37 8.16 -5.71 -0.65
N ILE A 38 8.89 -6.74 -0.22
CA ILE A 38 8.62 -8.14 -0.58
C ILE A 38 7.41 -8.65 0.18
N LYS A 39 7.30 -8.30 1.47
CA LYS A 39 6.11 -8.58 2.28
C LYS A 39 4.85 -8.02 1.62
N ALA A 40 4.92 -6.77 1.17
CA ALA A 40 3.83 -6.08 0.49
C ALA A 40 3.45 -6.75 -0.84
N ARG A 41 4.44 -7.16 -1.64
CA ARG A 41 4.19 -7.90 -2.89
C ARG A 41 3.50 -9.24 -2.65
N ILE A 42 3.96 -10.02 -1.68
CA ILE A 42 3.35 -11.32 -1.34
C ILE A 42 1.91 -11.14 -0.83
N VAL A 43 1.67 -10.10 -0.03
CA VAL A 43 0.32 -9.77 0.43
C VAL A 43 -0.57 -9.35 -0.74
N ALA A 44 -0.08 -8.50 -1.64
CA ALA A 44 -0.81 -8.08 -2.84
C ALA A 44 -1.20 -9.26 -3.74
N GLU A 45 -0.27 -10.18 -4.01
CA GLU A 45 -0.55 -11.43 -4.75
C GLU A 45 -1.65 -12.25 -4.07
N SER A 46 -1.61 -12.35 -2.73
CA SER A 46 -2.63 -13.09 -1.99
C SER A 46 -4.02 -12.43 -2.01
N LEU A 47 -4.10 -11.12 -2.23
CA LEU A 47 -5.34 -10.36 -2.23
C LEU A 47 -6.08 -10.46 -3.58
N GLN A 48 -5.45 -11.01 -4.61
CA GLN A 48 -6.09 -11.23 -5.90
C GLN A 48 -7.31 -12.18 -5.78
N PRO A 49 -8.40 -11.90 -6.49
CA PRO A 49 -9.59 -12.75 -6.46
C PRO A 49 -9.26 -14.14 -7.01
N GLY A 50 -9.72 -15.19 -6.30
CA GLY A 50 -9.48 -16.59 -6.67
C GLY A 50 -8.13 -17.17 -6.23
N VAL A 51 -7.24 -16.37 -5.62
CA VAL A 51 -5.95 -16.86 -5.11
C VAL A 51 -6.09 -17.37 -3.67
N SER A 52 -5.62 -18.60 -3.41
CA SER A 52 -5.60 -19.14 -2.05
C SER A 52 -4.33 -18.72 -1.29
N VAL A 53 -4.51 -18.33 -0.02
CA VAL A 53 -3.42 -17.96 0.90
C VAL A 53 -2.39 -19.08 1.02
N ASN A 54 -2.85 -20.33 1.04
CA ASN A 54 -1.97 -21.48 1.21
C ASN A 54 -1.09 -21.74 -0.03
N ALA A 55 -1.63 -21.54 -1.24
CA ALA A 55 -0.85 -21.67 -2.47
C ALA A 55 0.25 -20.61 -2.56
N VAL A 56 -0.06 -19.36 -2.21
CA VAL A 56 0.92 -18.28 -2.16
C VAL A 56 1.98 -18.57 -1.08
N ALA A 57 1.57 -18.94 0.12
CA ALA A 57 2.48 -19.25 1.21
C ALA A 57 3.44 -20.41 0.86
N ALA A 58 2.94 -21.46 0.21
CA ALA A 58 3.74 -22.59 -0.24
C ALA A 58 4.81 -22.19 -1.26
N ARG A 59 4.48 -21.31 -2.22
CA ARG A 59 5.42 -20.80 -3.24
C ARG A 59 6.61 -20.06 -2.63
N TYR A 60 6.38 -19.31 -1.55
CA TYR A 60 7.42 -18.57 -0.84
C TYR A 60 8.01 -19.34 0.35
N GLY A 61 7.64 -20.61 0.57
CA GLY A 61 8.05 -21.39 1.73
C GLY A 61 7.70 -20.71 3.07
N LEU A 62 6.65 -19.89 3.08
CA LEU A 62 6.13 -19.13 4.21
C LEU A 62 5.02 -19.93 4.91
N ARG A 63 4.87 -19.77 6.22
CA ARG A 63 3.70 -20.33 6.93
C ARG A 63 2.48 -19.46 6.63
N ALA A 64 1.36 -20.08 6.25
CA ALA A 64 0.11 -19.37 5.96
C ALA A 64 -0.33 -18.42 7.09
N ASN A 65 -0.06 -18.78 8.35
CA ASN A 65 -0.35 -17.93 9.51
C ASN A 65 0.34 -16.55 9.44
N HIS A 66 1.61 -16.50 9.02
CA HIS A 66 2.31 -15.22 8.84
C HIS A 66 1.71 -14.38 7.71
N LEU A 67 1.27 -15.03 6.63
CA LEU A 67 0.64 -14.31 5.52
C LEU A 67 -0.73 -13.74 5.94
N SER A 68 -1.50 -14.46 6.75
CA SER A 68 -2.75 -13.96 7.34
C SER A 68 -2.52 -12.71 8.21
N GLU A 69 -1.52 -12.76 9.10
CA GLU A 69 -1.12 -11.59 9.92
C GLU A 69 -0.72 -10.39 9.04
N TRP A 70 0.02 -10.63 7.96
CA TRP A 70 0.43 -9.56 7.06
C TRP A 70 -0.73 -8.96 6.27
N ARG A 71 -1.71 -9.78 5.88
CA ARG A 71 -2.96 -9.31 5.26
C ARG A 71 -3.77 -8.44 6.21
N SER A 72 -3.88 -8.81 7.49
CA SER A 72 -4.55 -7.98 8.49
C SER A 72 -3.85 -6.63 8.63
N ARG A 73 -2.52 -6.63 8.78
CA ARG A 73 -1.74 -5.39 8.87
C ARG A 73 -1.84 -4.50 7.63
N ALA A 74 -1.97 -5.08 6.45
CA ALA A 74 -2.18 -4.32 5.22
C ALA A 74 -3.57 -3.66 5.19
N ARG A 75 -4.61 -4.36 5.66
CA ARG A 75 -5.96 -3.77 5.82
C ARG A 75 -5.99 -2.66 6.85
N ASP A 76 -5.20 -2.78 7.91
CA ASP A 76 -5.04 -1.74 8.94
C ASP A 76 -4.15 -0.55 8.48
N GLY A 77 -3.64 -0.56 7.24
CA GLY A 77 -2.77 0.48 6.70
C GLY A 77 -1.35 0.50 7.29
N ARG A 78 -0.96 -0.54 8.04
CA ARG A 78 0.37 -0.68 8.66
C ARG A 78 1.41 -1.31 7.74
N LEU A 79 0.99 -1.77 6.56
CA LEU A 79 1.87 -2.27 5.52
C LEU A 79 1.50 -1.57 4.21
N VAL A 80 2.43 -0.79 3.67
CA VAL A 80 2.24 -0.10 2.39
C VAL A 80 2.25 -1.15 1.28
N LEU A 81 1.10 -1.34 0.64
CA LEU A 81 1.00 -2.20 -0.54
C LEU A 81 1.41 -1.41 -1.79
N PRO A 82 2.11 -2.03 -2.75
CA PRO A 82 2.26 -1.42 -4.06
C PRO A 82 0.87 -1.13 -4.64
N ALA A 83 0.71 0.05 -5.24
CA ALA A 83 -0.54 0.41 -5.88
C ALA A 83 -0.88 -0.67 -6.91
N VAL A 84 -1.97 -1.40 -6.67
CA VAL A 84 -2.49 -2.34 -7.64
C VAL A 84 -3.24 -1.47 -8.65
N GLU A 85 -2.77 -1.43 -9.90
CA GLU A 85 -3.40 -0.70 -11.01
C GLU A 85 -4.68 -1.42 -11.45
N ASP A 86 -5.54 -1.74 -10.49
CA ASP A 86 -6.87 -2.25 -10.76
C ASP A 86 -7.83 -1.06 -10.68
N ASP A 87 -8.17 -0.53 -11.84
CA ASP A 87 -9.09 0.60 -12.03
C ASP A 87 -10.54 0.30 -11.58
N SER A 88 -10.80 -0.86 -10.95
CA SER A 88 -12.13 -1.29 -10.51
C SER A 88 -12.43 -1.01 -9.03
N PHE A 89 -11.58 -0.26 -8.32
CA PHE A 89 -11.94 0.26 -6.99
C PHE A 89 -12.83 1.51 -7.11
N CYS A 90 -14.10 1.29 -7.43
CA CYS A 90 -15.09 2.35 -7.45
C CYS A 90 -15.54 2.66 -6.01
N PHE A 91 -15.30 3.87 -5.53
CA PHE A 91 -15.96 4.34 -4.31
C PHE A 91 -17.44 4.58 -4.61
N ALA A 92 -18.33 3.97 -3.83
CA ALA A 92 -19.75 4.27 -3.92
C ALA A 92 -20.00 5.71 -3.45
N PRO A 93 -20.64 6.57 -4.26
CA PRO A 93 -20.94 7.95 -3.85
C PRO A 93 -21.93 7.94 -2.69
N ILE A 94 -21.58 8.62 -1.59
CA ILE A 94 -22.49 8.82 -0.46
C ILE A 94 -23.52 9.88 -0.83
N VAL A 95 -24.79 9.50 -0.89
CA VAL A 95 -25.91 10.42 -1.11
C VAL A 95 -26.50 10.76 0.25
N VAL A 96 -26.34 12.00 0.69
CA VAL A 96 -27.01 12.51 1.88
C VAL A 96 -28.42 12.91 1.48
N SER A 97 -29.39 12.04 1.74
CA SER A 97 -30.80 12.40 1.63
C SER A 97 -31.20 13.21 2.86
N ASP A 98 -31.32 14.53 2.70
CA ASP A 98 -32.05 15.34 3.68
C ASP A 98 -33.52 14.93 3.62
N GLY A 99 -34.07 14.54 4.77
CA GLY A 99 -35.41 13.97 4.87
C GLY A 99 -36.48 15.04 4.69
N GLY A 100 -37.02 15.17 3.49
CA GLY A 100 -38.28 15.85 3.22
C GLY A 100 -39.01 15.13 2.08
N GLY A 101 -40.04 14.35 2.43
CA GLY A 101 -40.68 13.39 1.53
C GLY A 101 -41.42 13.98 0.33
N GLY A 102 -41.76 13.07 -0.59
CA GLY A 102 -42.75 13.29 -1.65
C GLY A 102 -42.18 13.21 -3.06
N ALA A 103 -42.74 12.29 -3.84
CA ALA A 103 -42.56 12.09 -5.27
C ALA A 103 -42.33 13.37 -6.11
N ASP A 104 -41.36 13.33 -7.02
CA ASP A 104 -41.60 13.28 -8.46
C ASP A 104 -40.26 13.14 -9.22
N VAL A 105 -40.28 12.39 -10.31
CA VAL A 105 -39.14 12.24 -11.21
C VAL A 105 -39.03 13.52 -12.04
N LEU A 106 -38.00 14.33 -11.82
CA LEU A 106 -37.57 15.28 -12.85
C LEU A 106 -36.06 15.24 -13.03
N ALA A 107 -35.66 14.61 -14.13
CA ALA A 107 -34.38 14.86 -14.75
C ALA A 107 -34.28 16.37 -15.06
N VAL A 108 -33.31 17.05 -14.47
CA VAL A 108 -32.85 18.34 -14.97
C VAL A 108 -31.49 18.14 -15.61
N ALA A 109 -31.44 18.44 -16.91
CA ALA A 109 -30.26 18.38 -17.72
C ALA A 109 -29.20 19.37 -17.23
N GLY A 110 -27.95 18.90 -17.25
CA GLY A 110 -26.74 19.64 -17.59
C GLY A 110 -26.55 21.02 -16.96
N GLN A 111 -25.70 21.06 -15.93
CA GLN A 111 -24.79 22.19 -15.80
C GLN A 111 -23.40 21.70 -15.39
N PRO A 112 -22.35 21.93 -16.20
CA PRO A 112 -20.99 21.55 -15.86
C PRO A 112 -20.45 22.53 -14.83
N THR A 113 -20.73 22.29 -13.55
CA THR A 113 -19.97 22.93 -12.48
C THR A 113 -18.65 22.19 -12.34
N LYS A 114 -17.67 22.76 -13.06
CA LYS A 114 -16.23 22.78 -12.84
C LYS A 114 -15.71 21.90 -11.68
N PRO A 115 -14.70 21.04 -11.91
CA PRO A 115 -14.13 20.22 -10.87
C PRO A 115 -13.29 21.10 -9.95
N ASP A 116 -13.87 21.66 -8.89
CA ASP A 116 -13.07 22.13 -7.75
C ASP A 116 -12.76 20.93 -6.85
N GLY A 117 -12.13 19.93 -7.47
CA GLY A 117 -11.44 18.85 -6.81
C GLY A 117 -10.11 19.38 -6.32
N LEU A 118 -10.09 19.95 -5.13
CA LEU A 118 -8.86 20.20 -4.40
C LEU A 118 -8.89 19.38 -3.12
N SER A 119 -8.56 18.09 -3.25
CA SER A 119 -8.02 17.31 -2.15
C SER A 119 -6.67 17.92 -1.80
N CYS A 120 -6.69 18.97 -0.98
CA CYS A 120 -5.50 19.68 -0.54
C CYS A 120 -4.77 18.85 0.50
N LYS A 121 -4.05 17.84 0.03
CA LYS A 121 -3.05 17.17 0.86
C LYS A 121 -2.06 18.25 1.32
N PRO A 122 -1.70 18.27 2.62
CA PRO A 122 -0.77 19.26 3.14
C PRO A 122 0.59 19.13 2.44
N ILE A 123 1.16 20.26 2.05
CA ILE A 123 2.50 20.38 1.45
C ILE A 123 3.53 20.27 2.59
N GLU A 124 4.53 19.42 2.41
CA GLU A 124 5.60 19.20 3.39
C GLU A 124 6.92 19.77 2.87
N ILE A 125 7.51 20.69 3.62
CA ILE A 125 8.79 21.34 3.32
C ILE A 125 9.82 20.80 4.31
N ALA A 126 10.82 20.06 3.82
CA ALA A 126 11.88 19.47 4.64
C ALA A 126 13.21 20.21 4.42
N ILE A 127 13.82 20.69 5.52
CA ILE A 127 15.10 21.41 5.52
C ILE A 127 15.97 20.82 6.64
N GLY A 128 16.94 20.00 6.25
CA GLY A 128 17.79 19.25 7.18
C GLY A 128 16.96 18.35 8.09
N ARG A 129 16.90 18.71 9.39
CA ARG A 129 16.13 17.99 10.42
C ARG A 129 14.77 18.62 10.74
N VAL A 130 14.41 19.72 10.07
CA VAL A 130 13.17 20.46 10.31
C VAL A 130 12.18 20.16 9.19
N THR A 131 10.96 19.83 9.58
CA THR A 131 9.84 19.58 8.68
C THR A 131 8.72 20.55 8.98
N ILE A 132 8.24 21.27 7.97
CA ILE A 132 7.15 22.24 8.08
C ILE A 132 5.99 21.74 7.21
N ARG A 133 4.81 21.63 7.81
CA ARG A 133 3.57 21.26 7.12
C ARG A 133 2.76 22.51 6.84
N VAL A 134 2.35 22.67 5.60
CA VAL A 134 1.65 23.82 5.06
C VAL A 134 0.39 23.33 4.36
N ASP A 135 -0.71 24.07 4.45
CA ASP A 135 -1.96 23.66 3.80
C ASP A 135 -1.79 23.60 2.26
N GLY A 136 -2.48 22.66 1.60
CA GLY A 136 -2.38 22.47 0.15
C GLY A 136 -2.94 23.63 -0.69
N THR A 137 -3.69 24.55 -0.08
CA THR A 137 -4.16 25.80 -0.71
C THR A 137 -3.20 26.98 -0.53
N THR A 138 -2.05 26.78 0.13
CA THR A 138 -1.12 27.87 0.40
C THR A 138 -0.50 28.40 -0.89
N SER A 139 -0.52 29.72 -1.07
CA SER A 139 0.00 30.35 -2.27
C SER A 139 1.51 30.14 -2.45
N SER A 140 1.95 30.07 -3.71
CA SER A 140 3.37 29.93 -4.07
C SER A 140 4.23 31.06 -3.51
N ASP A 141 3.70 32.29 -3.46
CA ASP A 141 4.42 33.44 -2.92
C ASP A 141 4.71 33.28 -1.43
N ARG A 142 3.74 32.76 -0.67
CA ARG A 142 3.90 32.48 0.76
C ARG A 142 4.86 31.34 1.01
N ILE A 143 4.82 30.30 0.18
CA ILE A 143 5.80 29.20 0.23
C ILE A 143 7.23 29.73 -0.05
N ALA A 144 7.39 30.59 -1.06
CA ALA A 144 8.68 31.20 -1.39
C ALA A 144 9.21 32.13 -0.28
N GLU A 145 8.32 32.83 0.42
CA GLU A 145 8.65 33.63 1.60
C GLU A 145 9.16 32.74 2.75
N ILE A 146 8.46 31.63 3.03
CA ILE A 146 8.86 30.65 4.05
C ILE A 146 10.24 30.07 3.74
N VAL A 147 10.47 29.64 2.49
CA VAL A 147 11.77 29.07 2.08
C VAL A 147 12.89 30.10 2.21
N ARG A 148 12.67 31.35 1.79
CA ARG A 148 13.66 32.43 1.94
C ARG A 148 13.97 32.75 3.40
N ALA A 149 12.96 32.80 4.26
CA ALA A 149 13.15 33.06 5.68
C ALA A 149 14.00 31.97 6.37
N ILE A 150 13.88 30.71 5.92
CA ILE A 150 14.66 29.60 6.49
C ILE A 150 16.08 29.57 5.92
N GLY A 151 16.27 29.88 4.64
CA GLY A 151 17.59 29.95 3.99
C GLY A 151 18.42 31.19 4.36
N ALA A 152 17.81 32.20 4.98
CA ALA A 152 18.48 33.45 5.36
C ALA A 152 19.17 33.43 6.74
N ARG A 153 19.23 32.27 7.40
CA ARG A 153 19.89 32.14 8.71
C ARG A 153 21.26 31.46 8.53
N PRO A 154 22.39 32.19 8.72
CA PRO A 154 23.73 31.58 8.75
C PRO A 154 23.90 30.68 9.98
#